data_AF-A0A800MPT0-F1
#
_entry.id   AF-A0A800MPT0-F1
#
_cell.length_a   1.000
_cell.length_b   1.000
_cell.length_c   1.000
_cell.angle_alpha   90.00
_cell.angle_beta   90.00
_cell.angle_gamma   90.00
#
_symmetry.space_group_name_H-M   'P 1'
#
loop_
_entity.id
_entity.type
_entity.pdbx_description
1 polymer ?
#
loop_
_entity_poly.entity_id
_entity_poly.type
_entity_poly.pdbx_seq_one_letter_code
_entity_poly.pdbx_strand_id
1 'polypeptide(L)' 'MRLGTFFDAGMVSDGGFDTEYMRFSFGLSGTWLSPFGAITVSAAMPMNTKETDDEQRFQFSMGSNF' A
#
# COMPACT_ATOMS: atom_id res chain seq x y z
N MET A 1 17.96 4.53 -7.85
CA MET A 1 17.14 4.47 -6.62
C MET A 1 16.05 5.53 -6.73
N ARG A 2 14.82 5.22 -6.34
CA ARG A 2 13.66 6.12 -6.32
C ARG A 2 13.05 6.06 -4.92
N LEU A 3 12.86 7.22 -4.31
CA LEU A 3 12.18 7.36 -3.03
C LEU A 3 10.98 8.27 -3.24
N GLY A 4 9.90 8.03 -2.50
CA GLY A 4 8.68 8.81 -2.64
C GLY A 4 7.82 8.75 -1.39
N THR A 5 6.91 9.71 -1.30
CA THR A 5 5.74 9.67 -0.42
C THR A 5 4.52 9.34 -1.26
N PHE A 6 3.49 8.76 -0.66
CA PHE A 6 2.22 8.50 -1.32
C PHE A 6 1.04 8.69 -0.37
N PHE A 7 -0.12 8.97 -0.96
CA PHE A 7 -1.41 8.97 -0.30
C PHE A 7 -2.39 8.21 -1.20
N ASP A 8 -2.95 7.13 -0.68
CA ASP A 8 -3.79 6.21 -1.45
C ASP A 8 -5.18 6.09 -0.82
N ALA A 9 -6.19 5.94 -1.66
CA ALA A 9 -7.59 5.79 -1.30
C ALA A 9 -8.23 4.67 -2.13
N GLY A 10 -8.98 3.77 -1.48
CA GLY A 10 -9.67 2.67 -2.17
C GLY A 10 -10.96 2.26 -1.45
N MET A 11 -11.86 1.56 -2.16
CA MET A 11 -13.14 1.10 -1.62
C MET A 11 -13.58 -0.16 -2.38
N VAL A 12 -14.11 -1.14 -1.65
CA VAL A 12 -14.78 -2.31 -2.22
C VAL A 12 -16.10 -2.49 -1.47
N SER A 13 -17.21 -2.58 -2.21
CA SER A 13 -18.56 -2.75 -1.66
C SER A 13 -19.42 -3.60 -2.62
N ASP A 14 -20.35 -4.38 -2.08
CA ASP A 14 -21.29 -5.21 -2.85
C ASP A 14 -22.40 -4.38 -3.55
N GLY A 15 -22.47 -3.08 -3.25
CA GLY A 15 -23.48 -2.16 -3.78
C GLY A 15 -22.90 -0.95 -4.53
N GLY A 16 -23.60 0.17 -4.43
CA GLY A 16 -23.16 1.45 -4.99
C GLY A 16 -22.02 2.09 -4.21
N PHE A 17 -21.82 3.38 -4.44
CA PHE A 17 -20.84 4.14 -3.69
C PHE A 17 -21.25 4.26 -2.23
N ASP A 18 -20.42 3.71 -1.33
CA ASP A 18 -20.62 3.77 0.11
C ASP A 18 -19.32 4.17 0.82
N THR A 19 -19.33 5.38 1.35
CA THR A 19 -18.19 5.99 2.04
C THR A 19 -17.73 5.19 3.26
N GLU A 20 -18.57 4.34 3.83
CA GLU A 20 -18.23 3.50 4.98
C GLU A 20 -17.14 2.44 4.64
N TYR A 21 -17.07 2.01 3.39
CA TYR A 21 -16.08 1.02 2.91
C TYR A 21 -14.80 1.66 2.37
N MET A 22 -14.73 2.99 2.38
CA MET A 22 -13.54 3.68 1.90
C MET A 22 -12.38 3.46 2.88
N ARG A 23 -11.16 3.28 2.38
CA ARG A 23 -9.93 3.13 3.13
C ARG A 23 -8.85 4.04 2.58
N PHE A 24 -8.08 4.64 3.48
CA PHE A 24 -7.02 5.59 3.16
C PHE A 24 -5.71 5.23 3.84
N SER A 25 -4.61 5.51 3.17
CA SER A 25 -3.27 5.38 3.76
C SER A 25 -2.33 6.48 3.28
N PHE A 26 -1.38 6.82 4.13
CA PHE A 26 -0.24 7.68 3.78
C PHE A 26 1.05 6.91 4.04
N GLY A 27 2.03 7.02 3.15
CA GLY A 27 3.23 6.21 3.27
C GLY A 27 4.46 6.73 2.55
N LEU A 28 5.54 5.98 2.75
CA LEU A 28 6.83 6.13 2.09
C LEU A 28 7.08 4.92 1.21
N SER A 29 7.66 5.14 0.02
CA SER A 29 8.08 4.08 -0.88
C SER A 29 9.52 4.25 -1.31
N GLY A 30 10.17 3.11 -1.57
CA GLY A 30 11.54 3.05 -2.03
C GLY A 30 11.71 1.94 -3.06
N THR A 31 12.38 2.24 -4.16
CA THR A 31 12.71 1.29 -5.22
C THR A 31 14.18 1.41 -5.57
N TRP A 32 14.87 0.27 -5.64
CA TRP A 32 16.25 0.21 -6.13
C TRP A 32 16.50 -1.10 -6.90
N LEU A 33 17.48 -1.06 -7.79
CA LEU A 33 17.99 -2.27 -8.43
C LEU A 33 19.08 -2.84 -7.53
N SER A 34 18.85 -4.03 -7.00
CA SER A 34 19.83 -4.79 -6.22
C SER A 34 20.60 -5.77 -7.11
N PRO A 35 21.67 -6.41 -6.63
CA PRO A 35 22.33 -7.51 -7.34
C PRO A 35 21.40 -8.70 -7.67
N PHE A 36 20.24 -8.79 -7.00
CA PHE A 36 19.26 -9.86 -7.16
C PHE A 36 17.99 -9.42 -7.92
N GLY A 37 18.00 -8.23 -8.52
CA GLY A 37 16.87 -7.66 -9.27
C GLY A 37 16.23 -6.45 -8.59
N ALA A 38 15.12 -5.97 -9.19
CA ALA A 38 14.41 -4.81 -8.68
C ALA A 38 13.77 -5.14 -7.32
N ILE A 39 13.99 -4.27 -6.35
CA ILE A 39 13.39 -4.32 -5.02
C ILE A 39 12.52 -3.08 -4.87
N THR A 40 11.29 -3.27 -4.43
CA THR A 40 10.38 -2.20 -4.02
C THR A 40 9.95 -2.45 -2.59
N VAL A 41 10.00 -1.42 -1.77
CA VAL A 41 9.51 -1.43 -0.39
C VAL A 41 8.55 -0.27 -0.19
N SER A 42 7.57 -0.47 0.67
CA SER A 42 6.69 0.60 1.13
C SER A 42 6.36 0.41 2.60
N ALA A 43 6.23 1.55 3.28
CA ALA A 43 5.73 1.60 4.65
C ALA A 43 4.56 2.58 4.68
N ALA A 44 3.39 2.12 5.11
CA ALA A 44 2.15 2.88 5.09
C ALA A 44 1.50 2.91 6.48
N MET A 45 0.93 4.07 6.82
CA MET A 45 0.04 4.24 7.94
C MET A 45 -1.40 4.32 7.42
N PRO A 46 -2.26 3.31 7.70
CA PRO A 46 -3.66 3.41 7.35
C PRO A 46 -4.38 4.35 8.33
N MET A 47 -5.33 5.16 7.85
CA MET A 47 -5.90 6.28 8.60
C MET A 47 -7.34 6.06 9.09
N ASN A 48 -8.06 5.06 8.57
CA ASN A 48 -9.47 4.81 8.88
C ASN A 48 -9.79 3.31 8.93
N THR A 49 -8.96 2.55 9.66
CA THR A 49 -9.14 1.10 9.79
C THR A 49 -10.28 0.77 10.74
N LYS A 50 -10.88 -0.40 10.50
CA LYS A 50 -11.89 -1.03 11.36
C LYS A 50 -11.32 -2.29 11.98
N GLU A 51 -11.98 -2.77 13.04
CA GLU A 51 -11.57 -4.01 13.74
C GLU A 51 -11.55 -5.25 12.84
N THR A 52 -12.29 -5.22 11.73
CA THR A 52 -12.36 -6.30 10.74
C THR A 52 -11.33 -6.19 9.62
N ASP A 53 -10.52 -5.11 9.58
CA ASP A 53 -9.54 -4.92 8.52
C ASP A 53 -8.22 -5.62 8.87
N ASP A 54 -7.65 -6.34 7.89
CA ASP A 54 -6.30 -6.88 7.99
C ASP A 54 -5.27 -5.81 7.59
N GLU A 55 -4.44 -5.39 8.56
CA GLU A 55 -3.44 -4.33 8.33
C GLU A 55 -2.05 -4.89 8.03
N GLN A 56 -1.42 -4.41 6.95
CA GLN A 56 0.00 -4.64 6.67
C GLN A 56 0.75 -3.32 6.43
N ARG A 57 1.49 -2.89 7.46
CA ARG A 57 2.18 -1.58 7.47
C ARG A 57 3.48 -1.56 6.69
N PHE A 58 4.15 -2.69 6.51
CA PHE A 58 5.37 -2.81 5.72
C PHE A 58 5.18 -3.86 4.62
N GLN A 59 5.44 -3.46 3.38
CA GLN A 59 5.32 -4.31 2.22
C GLN A 59 6.62 -4.25 1.41
N PHE A 60 7.03 -5.38 0.86
CA PHE A 60 8.17 -5.45 -0.05
C PHE A 60 7.89 -6.42 -1.18
N SER A 61 8.46 -6.14 -2.35
CA SER A 61 8.49 -7.04 -3.49
C SER A 61 9.89 -7.11 -4.08
N MET A 62 10.28 -8.29 -4.53
CA MET A 62 11.56 -8.54 -5.18
C MET A 62 11.34 -9.31 -6.48
N GLY A 63 12.00 -8.87 -7.56
CA GLY A 63 11.92 -9.53 -8.87
C GLY A 63 10.61 -9.27 -9.62
N SER A 64 10.38 -10.06 -10.68
CA SER A 64 9.14 -10.04 -11.46
C SER A 64 8.16 -11.05 -10.88
N ASN A 65 7.33 -10.64 -9.93
CA ASN A 65 6.15 -11.41 -9.53
C ASN A 65 4.92 -10.64 -10.03
N PHE A 66 4.32 -11.16 -11.11
CA PHE A 66 2.98 -10.80 -11.58
C PHE A 66 1.94 -11.56 -10.77
#